data_AF-K1T8Q4-F1
#
_entry.id   AF-K1T8Q4-F1
#
_cell.length_a   1.000
_cell.length_b   1.000
_cell.length_c   1.000
_cell.angle_alpha   90.00
_cell.angle_beta   90.00
_cell.angle_gamma   90.00
#
_symmetry.space_group_name_H-M   'P 1'
#
loop_
_entity.id
_entity.type
_entity.pdbx_description
1 polymer ?
#
loop_
_entity_poly.entity_id
_entity_poly.type
_entity_poly.pdbx_seq_one_letter_code
_entity_poly.pdbx_strand_id
1 'polypeptide(L)'
;MQVGPGFFASFKHGGLTLVCLASTIVLLGVGVAYVIHLVSGTPIPTMVGILSGAVTNTPGLGAAQQAYADASGVEDPSIALGYAVAYPLGVIGIIFSMIFIRYALRVKFGKEDEALAAISAEHKMAEIV
;
A
#
# COMPACT_ATOMS: atom_id res chain seq x y z
N MET A 1 9.06 -19.66 5.64
CA MET A 1 9.53 -18.26 5.45
C MET A 1 10.74 -18.00 6.34
N GLN A 2 11.93 -18.47 5.97
CA GLN A 2 13.15 -18.11 6.68
C GLN A 2 13.59 -16.72 6.20
N VAL A 3 12.91 -15.70 6.71
CA VAL A 3 13.10 -14.29 6.33
C VAL A 3 14.40 -13.69 6.90
N GLY A 4 15.09 -14.38 7.82
CA GLY A 4 16.30 -13.85 8.48
C GLY A 4 17.47 -13.57 7.53
N PRO A 5 18.10 -14.58 6.90
CA PRO A 5 19.33 -14.36 6.13
C PRO A 5 19.13 -13.51 4.85
N GLY A 6 18.00 -13.69 4.16
CA GLY A 6 17.66 -12.94 2.93
C GLY A 6 17.27 -11.48 3.18
N PHE A 7 16.65 -11.17 4.32
CA PHE A 7 16.35 -9.79 4.73
C PHE A 7 17.64 -9.01 4.98
N PHE A 8 18.58 -9.57 5.73
CA PHE A 8 19.86 -8.90 6.00
C PHE A 8 20.74 -8.76 4.73
N ALA A 9 20.71 -9.75 3.82
CA ALA A 9 21.39 -9.64 2.54
C ALA A 9 20.80 -8.51 1.66
N SER A 10 19.47 -8.40 1.60
CA SER A 10 18.77 -7.31 0.88
C SER A 10 18.99 -5.95 1.53
N PHE A 11 19.08 -5.91 2.87
CA PHE A 11 19.38 -4.68 3.61
C PHE A 11 20.81 -4.17 3.31
N LYS A 12 21.78 -5.09 3.19
CA LYS A 12 23.19 -4.80 2.87
C LYS A 12 23.40 -4.37 1.42
N HIS A 13 22.58 -4.84 0.48
CA HIS A 13 22.61 -4.46 -0.94
C HIS A 13 21.45 -3.52 -1.31
N GLY A 14 21.60 -2.23 -1.01
CA GLY A 14 20.66 -1.19 -1.47
C GLY A 14 19.35 -1.09 -0.69
N GLY A 15 19.12 -1.96 0.30
CA GLY A 15 17.91 -1.93 1.12
C GLY A 15 17.72 -0.62 1.91
N LEU A 16 18.80 0.02 2.36
CA LEU A 16 18.71 1.32 3.03
C LEU A 16 18.10 2.40 2.11
N THR A 17 18.52 2.45 0.84
CA THR A 17 17.98 3.39 -0.14
C THR A 17 16.49 3.15 -0.38
N LEU A 18 16.08 1.88 -0.49
CA LEU A 18 14.68 1.50 -0.66
C LEU A 18 13.83 1.87 0.55
N VAL A 19 14.35 1.68 1.77
CA VAL A 19 13.67 2.07 3.02
C VAL A 19 13.52 3.60 3.11
N CYS A 20 14.56 4.36 2.74
CA CYS A 20 14.48 5.83 2.70
C CYS A 20 13.43 6.31 1.69
N LEU A 21 13.40 5.72 0.49
CA LEU A 21 12.42 6.06 -0.53
C LEU A 21 10.99 5.74 -0.06
N ALA A 22 10.77 4.54 0.48
CA ALA A 22 9.48 4.13 1.02
C ALA A 22 9.01 5.04 2.16
N SER A 23 9.91 5.35 3.10
CA SER A 23 9.61 6.27 4.22
C SER A 23 9.23 7.66 3.71
N THR A 24 9.90 8.16 2.67
CA THR A 24 9.58 9.46 2.06
C THR A 24 8.17 9.47 1.47
N ILE A 25 7.78 8.40 0.76
CA ILE A 25 6.44 8.26 0.20
C ILE A 25 5.38 8.26 1.30
N VAL A 26 5.63 7.54 2.40
CA VAL A 26 4.72 7.52 3.56
C VAL A 26 4.56 8.91 4.17
N LEU A 27 5.68 9.61 4.43
CA LEU A 27 5.66 10.97 4.99
C LEU A 27 4.94 11.96 4.07
N LEU A 28 5.12 11.84 2.75
CA LEU A 28 4.37 12.63 1.78
C LEU A 28 2.87 12.35 1.85
N GLY A 29 2.46 11.09 1.96
CA GLY A 29 1.05 10.72 2.12
C GLY A 29 0.43 11.31 3.38
N VAL A 30 1.13 11.23 4.51
CA VAL A 30 0.73 11.87 5.78
C VAL A 30 0.65 13.38 5.63
N GLY A 31 1.64 14.00 4.98
CA GLY A 31 1.65 15.44 4.72
C GLY A 31 0.45 15.89 3.88
N VAL A 32 0.12 15.17 2.81
CA VAL A 32 -1.07 15.46 1.98
C VAL A 32 -2.35 15.32 2.80
N ALA A 33 -2.52 14.24 3.55
CA ALA A 33 -3.69 14.06 4.41
C ALA A 33 -3.82 15.19 5.46
N TYR A 34 -2.70 15.62 6.05
CA TYR A 34 -2.69 16.72 7.01
C TYR A 34 -3.02 18.07 6.35
N VAL A 35 -2.51 18.35 5.16
CA VAL A 35 -2.87 19.57 4.42
C VAL A 35 -4.36 19.57 4.07
N ILE A 36 -4.92 18.44 3.64
CA ILE A 36 -6.36 18.31 3.37
C ILE A 36 -7.14 18.61 4.65
N HIS A 37 -6.78 18.01 5.78
CA HIS A 37 -7.39 18.29 7.08
C HIS A 37 -7.46 19.80 7.38
N LEU A 38 -6.37 20.53 7.19
CA LEU A 38 -6.31 21.97 7.46
C LEU A 38 -7.21 22.79 6.53
N VAL A 39 -7.35 22.39 5.27
CA VAL A 39 -8.15 23.12 4.28
C VAL A 39 -9.65 22.79 4.39
N SER A 40 -9.99 21.53 4.64
CA SER A 40 -11.37 21.06 4.70
C SER A 40 -11.99 21.06 6.10
N GLY A 41 -11.16 21.18 7.14
CA GLY A 41 -11.61 21.05 8.55
C GLY A 41 -12.08 19.63 8.92
N THR A 42 -11.82 18.63 8.08
CA THR A 42 -12.29 17.25 8.29
C THR A 42 -11.59 16.63 9.49
N PRO A 43 -12.28 16.01 10.46
CA PRO A 43 -11.65 15.48 11.67
C PRO A 43 -10.45 14.56 11.39
N ILE A 44 -9.42 14.62 12.24
CA ILE A 44 -8.23 13.75 12.12
C ILE A 44 -8.62 12.26 12.04
N PRO A 45 -9.52 11.71 12.87
CA PRO A 45 -9.91 10.30 12.81
C PRO A 45 -10.41 9.88 11.42
N THR A 46 -11.26 10.72 10.81
CA THR A 46 -11.74 10.49 9.44
C THR A 46 -10.60 10.55 8.43
N MET A 47 -9.67 11.49 8.58
CA MET A 47 -8.53 11.64 7.66
C MET A 47 -7.53 10.49 7.73
N VAL A 48 -7.26 9.90 8.89
CA VAL A 48 -6.42 8.69 8.99
C VAL A 48 -7.11 7.48 8.36
N GLY A 49 -8.44 7.39 8.49
CA GLY A 49 -9.26 6.41 7.78
C GLY A 49 -9.16 6.57 6.26
N ILE A 50 -9.37 7.79 5.76
CA ILE A 50 -9.24 8.14 4.34
C ILE A 50 -7.84 7.82 3.83
N LEU A 51 -6.78 8.20 4.56
CA LEU A 51 -5.39 7.90 4.18
C LEU A 51 -5.20 6.40 4.02
N SER A 52 -5.59 5.61 5.03
CA SER A 52 -5.46 4.16 5.02
C SER A 52 -6.22 3.51 3.86
N GLY A 53 -7.41 4.01 3.52
CA GLY A 53 -8.19 3.54 2.37
C GLY A 53 -7.55 3.94 1.05
N ALA A 54 -7.15 5.20 0.90
CA ALA A 54 -6.54 5.73 -0.33
C ALA A 54 -5.23 5.01 -0.69
N VAL A 55 -4.42 4.63 0.30
CA VAL A 55 -3.20 3.84 0.09
C VAL A 55 -3.43 2.32 0.19
N THR A 56 -4.68 1.87 0.27
CA THR A 56 -5.07 0.44 0.34
C THR A 56 -4.39 -0.34 1.48
N ASN A 57 -4.16 0.30 2.63
CA ASN A 57 -3.40 -0.24 3.76
C ASN A 57 -4.33 -0.64 4.93
N THR A 58 -4.90 -1.84 4.87
CA THR A 58 -5.78 -2.38 5.93
C THR A 58 -5.09 -2.55 7.29
N PRO A 59 -3.83 -3.01 7.39
CA PRO A 59 -3.11 -2.99 8.67
C PRO A 59 -2.95 -1.58 9.25
N GLY A 60 -2.78 -0.57 8.39
CA GLY A 60 -2.75 0.83 8.76
C GLY A 60 -4.04 1.32 9.41
N LEU A 61 -5.20 0.85 8.93
CA LEU A 61 -6.50 1.12 9.55
C LEU A 61 -6.56 0.61 10.99
N GLY A 62 -6.19 -0.66 11.20
CA GLY A 62 -6.19 -1.25 12.54
C GLY A 62 -5.25 -0.53 13.51
N ALA A 63 -4.06 -0.14 13.03
CA ALA A 63 -3.12 0.65 13.81
C ALA A 63 -3.68 2.04 14.16
N ALA A 64 -4.37 2.70 13.23
CA ALA A 64 -4.98 4.00 13.46
C ALA A 64 -6.14 3.93 14.46
N GLN A 65 -7.00 2.91 14.35
CA GLN A 65 -8.10 2.67 15.30
C GLN A 65 -7.57 2.42 16.70
N GLN A 66 -6.55 1.57 16.83
CA GLN A 66 -5.92 1.28 18.12
C GLN A 66 -5.27 2.53 18.72
N ALA A 67 -4.46 3.26 17.94
CA ALA A 67 -3.80 4.47 18.42
C ALA A 67 -4.81 5.54 18.86
N TYR A 68 -5.95 5.65 18.18
CA TYR A 68 -7.01 6.57 18.56
C TYR A 68 -7.73 6.12 19.84
N ALA A 69 -8.06 4.84 19.95
CA ALA A 69 -8.69 4.27 21.14
C ALA A 69 -7.78 4.41 22.37
N ASP A 70 -6.47 4.16 22.21
CA ASP A 70 -5.47 4.31 23.28
C ASP A 70 -5.34 5.78 23.73
N ALA A 71 -5.46 6.74 22.81
CA ALA A 71 -5.30 8.16 23.12
C ALA A 71 -6.58 8.81 23.70
N SER A 72 -7.75 8.41 23.20
CA SER A 72 -9.04 9.04 23.55
C SER A 72 -9.87 8.22 24.55
N GLY A 73 -9.53 6.94 24.75
CA GLY A 73 -10.30 5.99 25.55
C GLY A 73 -11.57 5.48 24.86
N VAL A 74 -11.84 5.87 23.62
CA VAL A 74 -13.07 5.52 22.89
C VAL A 74 -12.75 5.22 21.42
N GLU A 75 -13.49 4.30 20.81
CA GLU A 75 -13.41 4.04 19.38
C GLU A 75 -14.23 5.07 18.58
N ASP A 76 -13.66 5.57 17.47
CA ASP A 76 -14.36 6.47 16.54
C ASP A 76 -14.71 5.71 15.24
N PRO A 77 -16.01 5.51 14.94
CA PRO A 77 -16.44 4.82 13.72
C PRO A 77 -16.11 5.59 12.43
N SER A 78 -15.85 6.91 12.52
CA SER A 78 -15.49 7.72 11.35
C SER A 78 -14.16 7.30 10.72
N ILE A 79 -13.27 6.66 11.47
CA ILE A 79 -12.03 6.08 10.95
C ILE A 79 -12.35 4.96 9.95
N ALA A 80 -13.23 4.03 10.33
CA ALA A 80 -13.65 2.93 9.47
C ALA A 80 -14.48 3.42 8.27
N LEU A 81 -15.34 4.42 8.48
CA LEU A 81 -16.12 5.02 7.40
C LEU A 81 -15.23 5.72 6.36
N GLY A 82 -14.24 6.49 6.81
CA GLY A 82 -13.27 7.14 5.93
C GLY A 82 -12.52 6.12 5.05
N TYR A 83 -12.12 5.00 5.65
CA TYR A 83 -11.50 3.89 4.92
C TYR A 83 -12.45 3.27 3.89
N ALA A 84 -13.70 2.98 4.28
CA ALA A 84 -14.67 2.33 3.42
C ALA A 84 -14.99 3.14 2.15
N VAL A 85 -14.98 4.47 2.25
CA VAL A 85 -15.21 5.36 1.10
C VAL A 85 -13.95 5.52 0.26
N ALA A 86 -12.77 5.65 0.88
CA ALA A 86 -11.53 5.90 0.17
C ALA A 86 -10.95 4.65 -0.52
N TYR A 87 -11.16 3.46 0.03
CA TYR A 87 -10.58 2.22 -0.48
C TYR A 87 -11.00 1.89 -1.93
N PRO A 88 -12.31 1.92 -2.31
CA PRO A 88 -12.71 1.71 -3.69
C PRO A 88 -12.09 2.73 -4.66
N LEU A 89 -11.98 3.99 -4.25
CA LEU A 89 -11.37 5.04 -5.07
C LEU A 89 -9.86 4.79 -5.26
N GLY A 90 -9.15 4.36 -4.22
CA GLY A 90 -7.74 3.98 -4.30
C GLY A 90 -7.51 2.84 -5.29
N VAL A 91 -8.31 1.78 -5.20
CA VAL A 91 -8.24 0.63 -6.11
C VAL A 91 -8.50 1.04 -7.55
N ILE A 92 -9.54 1.84 -7.80
CA ILE A 92 -9.85 2.36 -9.13
C ILE A 92 -8.68 3.17 -9.69
N GLY A 93 -8.07 4.04 -8.86
CA GLY A 93 -6.90 4.83 -9.25
C GLY A 93 -5.70 3.98 -9.66
N ILE A 94 -5.41 2.90 -8.91
CA ILE A 94 -4.32 1.96 -9.23
C ILE A 94 -4.62 1.24 -10.55
N ILE A 95 -5.84 0.76 -10.76
CA ILE A 95 -6.25 0.09 -12.01
C ILE A 95 -6.06 1.02 -13.21
N PHE A 96 -6.56 2.26 -13.12
CA PHE A 96 -6.38 3.25 -14.18
C PHE A 96 -4.91 3.57 -14.43
N SER A 97 -4.11 3.72 -13.37
CA SER A 97 -2.67 3.98 -13.49
C SER A 97 -1.96 2.83 -14.21
N MET A 98 -2.31 1.58 -13.90
CA MET A 98 -1.74 0.40 -14.53
C MET A 98 -2.11 0.33 -16.03
N ILE A 99 -3.36 0.63 -16.38
CA ILE A 99 -3.82 0.72 -17.78
C ILE A 99 -3.10 1.86 -18.52
N PHE A 100 -2.98 3.02 -17.88
CA PHE A 100 -2.31 4.18 -18.45
C PHE A 100 -0.83 3.88 -18.74
N ILE A 101 -0.11 3.32 -17.77
CA ILE A 101 1.30 2.92 -17.93
C ILE A 101 1.44 1.92 -19.08
N ARG A 102 0.55 0.93 -19.16
CA ARG A 102 0.54 -0.04 -20.27
C ARG A 102 0.42 0.63 -21.62
N TYR A 103 -0.49 1.59 -21.77
CA TYR A 103 -0.72 2.28 -23.04
C TYR A 103 0.43 3.22 -23.37
N ALA A 104 0.91 3.99 -22.40
CA ALA A 104 2.00 4.94 -22.55
C ALA A 104 3.34 4.26 -22.89
N LEU A 105 3.67 3.14 -22.22
CA LEU A 105 4.91 2.40 -22.43
C LEU A 105 4.81 1.28 -23.47
N ARG A 106 3.64 1.08 -24.09
CA ARG A 106 3.36 0.01 -25.08
C ARG A 106 3.83 -1.38 -24.61
N VAL A 107 3.59 -1.69 -23.35
CA VAL A 107 3.99 -2.98 -22.75
C VAL A 107 3.25 -4.13 -23.47
N LYS A 108 3.99 -5.06 -24.06
CA LYS A 108 3.45 -6.22 -24.80
C LYS A 108 3.44 -7.46 -23.91
N PHE A 109 2.24 -7.93 -23.57
CA PHE A 109 1.97 -9.08 -22.70
C PHE A 109 2.59 -10.41 -23.20
N GLY A 110 2.82 -10.58 -24.50
CA GLY A 110 3.26 -11.88 -25.03
C GLY A 110 4.56 -12.44 -24.45
N LYS A 111 5.51 -11.58 -24.03
CA LYS A 111 6.73 -12.03 -23.34
C LYS A 111 6.56 -12.20 -21.83
N GLU A 112 5.63 -11.46 -21.22
CA GLU A 112 5.32 -11.55 -19.80
C GLU A 112 4.46 -12.79 -19.50
N ASP A 113 3.52 -13.13 -20.36
CA ASP A 113 2.69 -14.33 -20.26
C ASP A 113 3.52 -15.61 -20.43
N GLU A 114 4.48 -15.63 -21.38
CA GLU A 114 5.45 -16.73 -21.51
C GLU A 114 6.38 -16.85 -20.28
N ALA A 115 6.84 -15.72 -19.74
CA ALA A 115 7.67 -15.72 -18.53
C ALA A 115 6.88 -16.19 -17.29
N LEU A 116 5.63 -15.75 -17.13
CA LEU A 116 4.74 -16.20 -16.07
C LEU A 116 4.39 -17.68 -16.21
N ALA A 117 4.15 -18.16 -17.44
CA ALA A 117 3.92 -19.58 -17.71
C ALA A 117 5.16 -20.45 -17.40
N ALA A 118 6.35 -19.97 -17.74
CA ALA A 118 7.61 -20.67 -17.43
C ALA A 118 7.85 -20.76 -15.92
N ILE A 119 7.65 -19.65 -15.18
CA ILE A 119 7.80 -19.62 -13.71
C ILE A 119 6.74 -20.51 -13.04
N SER A 120 5.49 -20.49 -13.53
CA SER A 120 4.42 -21.35 -13.01
C SER A 120 4.67 -22.83 -13.29
N ALA A 121 5.23 -23.19 -14.44
CA ALA A 121 5.61 -24.55 -14.78
C ALA A 121 6.77 -25.06 -13.90
N GLU A 122 7.76 -24.23 -13.62
CA GLU A 122 8.84 -24.54 -12.68
C GLU A 122 8.30 -24.80 -11.26
N HIS A 123 7.39 -23.95 -10.79
CA HIS A 123 6.79 -24.09 -9.45
C HIS A 123 5.96 -25.38 -9.33
N LYS A 124 5.21 -25.72 -10.39
CA LYS A 124 4.40 -26.94 -10.45
C LYS A 124 5.25 -28.21 -10.50
N MET A 125 6.44 -28.16 -11.12
CA MET A 125 7.40 -29.28 -11.09
C MET A 125 8.09 -29.42 -9.74
N ALA A 126 8.38 -28.32 -9.05
CA ALA A 126 8.98 -28.34 -7.71
C ALA A 126 8.05 -28.86 -6.61
N GLU A 127 6.73 -28.80 -6.79
CA GLU A 127 5.75 -29.42 -5.87
C GLU A 127 5.56 -30.93 -6.09
N ILE A 128 5.98 -31.47 -7.25
CA ILE A 128 5.74 -32.87 -7.66
C ILE A 128 6.97 -33.77 -7.38
N VAL A 129 8.13 -33.19 -7.04
CA VAL A 129 9.38 -33.89 -6.66
C VAL A 129 9.61 -33.79 -5.17
#